data_AF-A0A1Y4R5X9-F1
#
_entry.id   AF-A0A1Y4R5X9-F1
#
_cell.length_a   1.000
_cell.length_b   1.000
_cell.length_c   1.000
_cell.angle_alpha   90.00
_cell.angle_beta   90.00
_cell.angle_gamma   90.00
#
_symmetry.space_group_name_H-M   'P 1'
#
loop_
_entity.id
_entity.type
_entity.pdbx_description
1 polymer ?
#
loop_
_entity_poly.entity_id
_entity_poly.type
_entity_poly.pdbx_seq_one_letter_code
_entity_poly.pdbx_strand_id
1 'polypeptide(L)'
;MKKTYQKQEMITFVQKKNYVLEIMKDSSILELFASCLHEKELSHLLHDKRLYQQLFIAALRHLYQAQNYQDMENDLMMMNSLFSHQDYLLLKEDIFKKIAKKTITLQEYCVIRYLIPFENMSFSQVISILEHQYHVDTLDCAKICLLEDEYHLAYQYLLQLDDCQDEVVLDLLCSYSMRDYLSLMRHYNRKKSYQLVMSH
;
A
#
# COMPACT_ATOMS: atom_id res chain seq x y z
N MET A 1 7.51 -3.42 13.40
CA MET A 1 7.16 -4.45 12.39
C MET A 1 8.00 -4.26 11.14
N LYS A 2 8.95 -5.16 10.83
CA LYS A 2 9.54 -5.25 9.48
C LYS A 2 8.71 -6.25 8.66
N LYS A 3 7.57 -5.78 8.14
CA LYS A 3 7.09 -6.24 6.84
C LYS A 3 7.46 -5.10 5.90
N THR A 4 8.52 -5.29 5.11
CA THR A 4 8.86 -4.37 4.02
C THR A 4 7.66 -4.32 3.09
N TYR A 5 6.87 -3.24 3.18
CA TYR A 5 5.78 -2.96 2.26
C TYR A 5 6.39 -2.69 0.89
N GLN A 6 5.99 -3.47 -0.12
CA GLN A 6 6.60 -3.42 -1.45
C GLN A 6 5.85 -2.44 -2.35
N LYS A 7 6.56 -1.45 -2.90
CA LYS A 7 6.07 -0.70 -4.06
C LYS A 7 5.86 -1.68 -5.23
N GLN A 8 4.95 -1.35 -6.16
CA GLN A 8 4.70 -2.15 -7.37
C GLN A 8 6.00 -2.45 -8.16
N GLU A 9 7.01 -1.60 -8.01
CA GLU A 9 8.35 -1.73 -8.61
C GLU A 9 9.25 -2.82 -7.96
N MET A 10 8.87 -3.40 -6.83
CA MET A 10 9.67 -4.40 -6.09
C MET A 10 9.11 -5.84 -6.15
N ILE A 11 8.22 -6.16 -7.09
CA ILE A 11 7.66 -7.50 -7.21
C ILE A 11 8.61 -8.39 -8.00
N THR A 12 9.18 -9.39 -7.32
CA THR A 12 10.15 -10.32 -7.91
C THR A 12 9.50 -11.37 -8.81
N PHE A 13 10.29 -11.92 -9.74
CA PHE A 13 9.93 -13.11 -10.53
C PHE A 13 9.29 -14.23 -9.69
N VAL A 14 9.92 -14.57 -8.56
CA VAL A 14 9.48 -15.68 -7.70
C VAL A 14 8.11 -15.40 -7.12
N GLN A 15 7.84 -14.15 -6.73
CA GLN A 15 6.53 -13.75 -6.21
C GLN A 15 5.44 -13.84 -7.29
N LYS A 16 5.71 -13.35 -8.50
CA LYS A 16 4.78 -13.48 -9.64
C LYS A 16 4.47 -14.94 -9.95
N LYS A 17 5.50 -15.79 -9.98
CA LYS A 17 5.36 -17.23 -10.22
C LYS A 17 4.52 -17.91 -9.13
N ASN A 18 4.84 -17.66 -7.87
CA ASN A 18 4.10 -18.24 -6.75
C ASN A 18 2.63 -17.81 -6.76
N TYR A 19 2.36 -16.54 -7.08
CA TYR A 19 1.00 -16.05 -7.22
C TYR A 19 0.23 -16.80 -8.31
N VAL A 20 0.82 -17.02 -9.49
CA VAL A 20 0.19 -17.82 -10.56
C VAL A 20 -0.11 -19.24 -10.09
N LEU A 21 0.84 -19.87 -9.37
CA LEU A 21 0.66 -21.23 -8.84
C LEU A 21 -0.44 -21.31 -7.78
N GLU A 22 -0.71 -20.22 -7.06
CA GLU A 22 -1.76 -20.14 -6.05
C GLU A 22 -3.16 -19.98 -6.67
N ILE A 23 -3.31 -19.09 -7.66
CA ILE A 23 -4.61 -18.78 -8.25
C ILE A 23 -5.07 -19.81 -9.30
N MET A 24 -4.15 -20.60 -9.85
CA MET A 24 -4.45 -21.58 -10.91
C MET A 24 -4.69 -22.97 -10.35
N LYS A 25 -5.66 -23.67 -10.96
CA LYS A 25 -5.99 -25.07 -10.63
C LYS A 25 -5.73 -26.04 -11.78
N ASP A 26 -5.42 -25.54 -12.97
CA ASP A 26 -5.14 -26.36 -14.15
C ASP A 26 -3.72 -26.93 -14.05
N SER A 27 -3.60 -28.26 -13.98
CA SER A 27 -2.33 -28.95 -13.78
C SER A 27 -1.32 -28.69 -14.90
N SER A 28 -1.77 -28.53 -16.14
CA SER A 28 -0.88 -28.28 -17.28
C SER A 28 -0.27 -26.88 -17.20
N ILE A 29 -1.05 -25.88 -16.75
CA ILE A 29 -0.58 -24.53 -16.52
C ILE A 29 0.35 -24.50 -15.31
N LEU A 30 0.01 -25.21 -14.23
CA LEU A 30 0.86 -25.31 -13.05
C LEU A 30 2.24 -25.89 -13.39
N GLU A 31 2.32 -26.97 -14.17
CA GLU A 31 3.60 -27.55 -14.61
C GLU A 31 4.40 -26.58 -15.49
N LEU A 32 3.72 -25.85 -16.38
CA LEU A 32 4.34 -24.86 -17.26
C LEU A 32 4.97 -23.70 -16.46
N PHE A 33 4.28 -23.19 -15.42
CA PHE A 33 4.81 -22.12 -14.58
C PHE A 33 5.82 -22.65 -13.55
N ALA A 34 5.65 -23.88 -13.05
CA ALA A 34 6.61 -24.51 -12.16
C ALA A 34 7.97 -24.73 -12.83
N SER A 35 7.98 -25.06 -14.14
CA SER A 35 9.19 -25.24 -14.94
C SER A 35 9.85 -23.93 -15.39
N CYS A 36 9.15 -22.80 -15.29
CA CYS A 36 9.71 -21.48 -15.57
C CYS A 36 10.80 -21.11 -14.55
N LEU A 37 12.02 -20.80 -15.02
CA LEU A 37 13.19 -20.48 -14.18
C LEU A 37 13.57 -19.00 -14.25
N HIS A 38 13.11 -18.28 -15.27
CA HIS A 38 13.56 -16.91 -15.54
C HIS A 38 12.42 -15.96 -15.95
N GLU A 39 12.56 -14.67 -15.64
CA GLU A 39 11.58 -13.62 -15.94
C GLU A 39 11.22 -13.52 -17.43
N LYS A 40 12.18 -13.80 -18.33
CA LYS A 40 11.96 -13.80 -19.78
C LYS A 40 10.95 -14.86 -20.21
N GLU A 41 11.05 -16.06 -19.64
CA GLU A 41 10.13 -17.18 -19.94
C GLU A 41 8.72 -16.85 -19.45
N LEU A 42 8.61 -16.33 -18.22
CA LEU A 42 7.34 -15.86 -17.67
C LEU A 42 6.71 -14.79 -18.57
N SER A 43 7.51 -13.84 -19.02
CA SER A 43 7.07 -12.78 -19.93
C SER A 43 6.56 -13.38 -21.23
N HIS A 44 7.28 -14.33 -21.84
CA HIS A 44 6.83 -15.03 -23.05
C HIS A 44 5.50 -15.76 -22.85
N LEU A 45 5.30 -16.43 -21.72
CA LEU A 45 4.03 -17.09 -21.38
C LEU A 45 2.88 -16.07 -21.28
N LEU A 46 3.14 -14.90 -20.68
CA LEU A 46 2.15 -13.83 -20.57
C LEU A 46 1.83 -13.15 -21.91
N HIS A 47 2.60 -13.39 -22.97
CA HIS A 47 2.26 -12.93 -24.33
C HIS A 47 1.28 -13.87 -25.06
N ASP A 48 1.09 -15.11 -24.58
CA ASP A 48 0.03 -15.98 -25.11
C ASP A 48 -1.33 -15.45 -24.66
N LYS A 49 -2.12 -14.94 -25.61
CA LYS A 49 -3.42 -14.31 -25.33
C LYS A 49 -4.39 -15.22 -24.57
N ARG A 50 -4.41 -16.52 -24.89
CA ARG A 50 -5.35 -17.48 -24.29
C ARG A 50 -4.95 -17.73 -22.84
N LEU A 51 -3.67 -18.02 -22.61
CA LEU A 51 -3.13 -18.23 -21.27
C LEU A 51 -3.29 -16.97 -20.42
N TYR A 52 -2.94 -15.82 -20.97
CA TYR A 52 -3.07 -14.53 -20.31
C TYR A 52 -4.51 -14.25 -19.86
N GLN A 53 -5.50 -14.50 -20.73
CA GLN A 53 -6.91 -14.34 -20.39
C GLN A 53 -7.37 -15.34 -19.31
N GLN A 54 -6.91 -16.59 -19.34
CA GLN A 54 -7.23 -17.58 -18.31
C GLN A 54 -6.66 -17.17 -16.94
N LEU A 55 -5.42 -16.72 -16.90
CA LEU A 55 -4.76 -16.23 -15.69
C LEU A 55 -5.49 -15.00 -15.13
N PHE A 56 -5.89 -14.07 -16.01
CA PHE A 56 -6.62 -12.88 -15.60
C PHE A 56 -7.97 -13.22 -14.96
N ILE A 57 -8.74 -14.15 -15.54
CA ILE A 57 -10.02 -14.61 -14.96
C ILE A 57 -9.79 -15.30 -13.61
N ALA A 58 -8.74 -16.12 -13.49
CA ALA A 58 -8.40 -16.77 -12.23
C ALA A 58 -8.03 -15.74 -11.14
N ALA A 59 -7.22 -14.74 -11.48
CA ALA A 59 -6.85 -13.66 -10.59
C ALA A 59 -8.07 -12.86 -10.11
N LEU A 60 -8.98 -12.52 -11.02
CA LEU A 60 -10.24 -11.85 -10.67
C LEU A 60 -11.05 -12.69 -9.67
N ARG A 61 -11.20 -14.00 -9.91
CA ARG A 61 -11.92 -14.89 -9.00
C ARG A 61 -11.27 -14.96 -7.62
N HIS A 62 -9.93 -14.99 -7.57
CA HIS A 62 -9.18 -15.00 -6.32
C HIS A 62 -9.42 -13.71 -5.53
N LEU A 63 -9.29 -12.55 -6.20
CA LEU A 63 -9.55 -11.23 -5.62
C LEU A 63 -10.97 -11.10 -5.05
N TYR A 64 -11.98 -11.64 -5.74
CA TYR A 64 -13.36 -11.66 -5.23
C TYR A 64 -13.55 -12.57 -4.00
N GLN A 65 -12.69 -13.56 -3.81
CA GLN A 65 -12.75 -14.51 -2.71
C GLN A 65 -11.94 -14.06 -1.48
N ALA A 66 -11.08 -13.05 -1.63
CA ALA A 66 -10.27 -12.50 -0.55
C ALA A 66 -11.15 -12.10 0.65
N GLN A 67 -10.82 -12.65 1.83
CA GLN A 67 -11.59 -12.46 3.07
C GLN A 67 -11.02 -11.36 3.97
N ASN A 68 -9.79 -10.93 3.72
CA ASN A 68 -9.10 -9.91 4.51
C ASN A 68 -8.34 -8.93 3.61
N TYR A 69 -7.95 -7.78 4.17
CA TYR A 69 -7.26 -6.73 3.43
C TYR A 69 -5.84 -7.11 2.99
N GLN A 70 -5.17 -8.03 3.68
CA GLN A 70 -3.81 -8.46 3.32
C GLN A 70 -3.81 -9.28 2.03
N ASP A 71 -4.76 -10.21 1.90
CA ASP A 71 -4.91 -11.02 0.69
C ASP A 71 -5.36 -10.14 -0.48
N MET A 72 -6.29 -9.21 -0.22
CA MET A 72 -6.76 -8.25 -1.22
C MET A 72 -5.65 -7.30 -1.70
N GLU A 73 -4.80 -6.83 -0.78
CA GLU A 73 -3.61 -6.04 -1.10
C GLU A 73 -2.69 -6.82 -2.03
N ASN A 74 -2.37 -8.07 -1.67
CA ASN A 74 -1.48 -8.92 -2.46
C ASN A 74 -2.05 -9.20 -3.86
N ASP A 75 -3.33 -9.53 -3.95
CA ASP A 75 -4.01 -9.78 -5.22
C ASP A 75 -3.97 -8.54 -6.12
N LEU A 76 -4.31 -7.36 -5.61
CA LEU A 76 -4.28 -6.12 -6.38
C LEU A 76 -2.86 -5.74 -6.81
N MET A 77 -1.87 -5.91 -5.92
CA MET A 77 -0.46 -5.68 -6.22
C MET A 77 0.02 -6.59 -7.36
N MET A 78 -0.25 -7.90 -7.28
CA MET A 78 0.13 -8.87 -8.30
C MET A 78 -0.62 -8.64 -9.61
N MET A 79 -1.91 -8.33 -9.54
CA MET A 79 -2.71 -8.06 -10.73
C MET A 79 -2.26 -6.80 -11.48
N ASN A 80 -1.98 -5.70 -10.76
CA ASN A 80 -1.43 -4.49 -11.36
C ASN A 80 -0.04 -4.73 -12.00
N SER A 81 0.73 -5.70 -11.49
CA SER A 81 2.04 -6.07 -12.04
C SER A 81 1.95 -6.97 -13.28
N LEU A 82 1.11 -8.00 -13.24
CA LEU A 82 0.98 -9.01 -14.29
C LEU A 82 0.07 -8.58 -15.43
N PHE A 83 -0.94 -7.76 -15.12
CA PHE A 83 -2.01 -7.39 -16.05
C PHE A 83 -2.08 -5.88 -16.29
N SER A 84 -0.94 -5.20 -16.33
CA SER A 84 -0.85 -3.74 -16.53
C SER A 84 -1.57 -3.22 -17.79
N HIS A 85 -1.81 -4.08 -18.78
CA HIS A 85 -2.53 -3.76 -20.01
C HIS A 85 -4.03 -4.08 -19.98
N GLN A 86 -4.53 -4.74 -18.93
CA GLN A 86 -5.95 -5.04 -18.76
C GLN A 86 -6.56 -4.06 -17.79
N ASP A 87 -7.58 -3.35 -18.27
CA ASP A 87 -8.35 -2.47 -17.41
C ASP A 87 -9.51 -3.25 -16.74
N TYR A 88 -9.63 -3.09 -15.43
CA TYR A 88 -10.72 -3.61 -14.61
C TYR A 88 -11.25 -2.52 -13.68
N LEU A 89 -11.32 -1.30 -14.19
CA LEU A 89 -11.74 -0.09 -13.49
C LEU A 89 -13.02 -0.26 -12.67
N LEU A 90 -14.06 -0.88 -13.25
CA LEU A 90 -15.33 -1.09 -12.55
C LEU A 90 -15.15 -1.89 -11.24
N LEU A 91 -14.30 -2.93 -11.27
CA LEU A 91 -14.00 -3.70 -10.07
C LEU A 91 -13.21 -2.86 -9.05
N LYS A 92 -12.22 -2.08 -9.53
CA LYS A 92 -11.45 -1.18 -8.65
C LYS A 92 -12.37 -0.17 -7.97
N GLU A 93 -13.31 0.41 -8.71
CA GLU A 93 -14.33 1.31 -8.16
C GLU A 93 -15.23 0.64 -7.13
N ASP A 94 -15.69 -0.58 -7.39
CA ASP A 94 -16.56 -1.32 -6.47
C ASP A 94 -15.83 -1.68 -5.16
N ILE A 95 -14.56 -2.11 -5.25
CA ILE A 95 -13.72 -2.36 -4.08
C ILE A 95 -13.52 -1.05 -3.29
N PHE A 96 -13.18 0.04 -3.98
CA PHE A 96 -12.99 1.33 -3.33
C PHE A 96 -14.27 1.78 -2.61
N LYS A 97 -15.43 1.75 -3.27
CA LYS A 97 -16.74 2.08 -2.69
C LYS A 97 -17.09 1.20 -1.49
N LYS A 98 -16.65 -0.06 -1.46
CA LYS A 98 -16.89 -0.97 -0.32
C LYS A 98 -16.06 -0.57 0.90
N ILE A 99 -14.80 -0.16 0.69
CA ILE A 99 -13.88 0.24 1.76
C ILE A 99 -14.22 1.64 2.28
N ALA A 100 -14.50 2.57 1.38
CA ALA A 100 -14.72 3.99 1.63
C ALA A 100 -16.06 4.34 2.32
N LYS A 101 -16.76 3.37 2.93
CA LYS A 101 -18.05 3.57 3.63
C LYS A 101 -17.92 4.12 5.05
N LYS A 102 -16.69 4.18 5.57
CA LYS A 102 -16.35 4.54 6.94
C LYS A 102 -14.98 5.20 6.95
N THR A 103 -14.52 5.59 8.15
CA THR A 103 -13.14 6.01 8.36
C THR A 103 -12.17 4.95 7.84
N ILE A 104 -11.24 5.37 7.00
CA ILE A 104 -10.23 4.50 6.40
C ILE A 104 -9.11 4.28 7.41
N THR A 105 -8.83 3.01 7.69
CA THR A 105 -7.68 2.60 8.51
C THR A 105 -6.43 2.44 7.65
N LEU A 106 -5.25 2.37 8.28
CA LEU A 106 -3.99 2.09 7.58
C LEU A 106 -4.04 0.79 6.73
N GLN A 107 -4.69 -0.28 7.22
CA GLN A 107 -4.82 -1.54 6.48
C GLN A 107 -5.68 -1.39 5.22
N GLU A 108 -6.72 -0.58 5.31
CA GLU A 108 -7.59 -0.27 4.17
C GLU A 108 -6.89 0.62 3.16
N TYR A 109 -6.06 1.57 3.62
CA TYR A 109 -5.20 2.36 2.76
C TYR A 109 -4.25 1.49 1.94
N CYS A 110 -3.64 0.46 2.56
CA CYS A 110 -2.77 -0.48 1.86
C CYS A 110 -3.45 -1.17 0.66
N VAL A 111 -4.77 -1.33 0.69
CA VAL A 111 -5.53 -1.82 -0.47
C VAL A 111 -5.81 -0.68 -1.45
N ILE A 112 -6.30 0.45 -0.94
CA ILE A 112 -6.70 1.62 -1.74
C ILE A 112 -5.55 2.17 -2.58
N ARG A 113 -4.31 2.17 -2.10
CA ARG A 113 -3.14 2.66 -2.87
C ARG A 113 -2.97 1.96 -4.22
N TYR A 114 -3.45 0.72 -4.37
CA TYR A 114 -3.40 -0.02 -5.65
C TYR A 114 -4.62 0.26 -6.56
N LEU A 115 -5.60 1.00 -6.05
CA LEU A 115 -6.81 1.43 -6.76
C LEU A 115 -6.71 2.89 -7.25
N ILE A 116 -5.83 3.70 -6.65
CA ILE A 116 -5.66 5.12 -6.98
C ILE A 116 -4.87 5.28 -8.29
N PRO A 117 -5.39 6.02 -9.27
CA PRO A 117 -4.64 6.40 -10.46
C PRO A 117 -3.74 7.61 -10.16
N PHE A 118 -2.55 7.37 -9.61
CA PHE A 118 -1.57 8.43 -9.27
C PHE A 118 -1.09 9.26 -10.47
N GLU A 119 -1.36 8.83 -11.70
CA GLU A 119 -1.09 9.61 -12.91
C GLU A 119 -1.87 10.94 -12.95
N ASN A 120 -2.99 11.03 -12.22
CA ASN A 120 -3.91 12.17 -12.26
C ASN A 120 -3.96 12.98 -10.96
N MET A 121 -3.26 12.56 -9.91
CA MET A 121 -3.35 13.16 -8.59
C MET A 121 -2.04 13.02 -7.82
N SER A 122 -1.57 14.09 -7.18
CA SER A 122 -0.38 14.04 -6.32
C SER A 122 -0.68 13.30 -5.02
N PHE A 123 0.35 12.69 -4.42
CA PHE A 123 0.19 12.05 -3.11
C PHE A 123 -0.31 13.02 -2.02
N SER A 124 0.15 14.27 -2.05
CA SER A 124 -0.33 15.32 -1.14
C SER A 124 -1.85 15.59 -1.27
N GLN A 125 -2.41 15.50 -2.47
CA GLN A 125 -3.85 15.59 -2.68
C GLN A 125 -4.57 14.35 -2.14
N VAL A 126 -4.01 13.17 -2.36
CA VAL A 126 -4.55 11.91 -1.84
C VAL A 126 -4.63 11.93 -0.31
N ILE A 127 -3.55 12.27 0.39
CA ILE A 127 -3.56 12.27 1.86
C ILE A 127 -4.51 13.33 2.43
N SER A 128 -4.63 14.50 1.80
CA SER A 128 -5.60 15.52 2.19
C SER A 128 -7.05 15.06 2.01
N ILE A 129 -7.35 14.32 0.94
CA ILE A 129 -8.67 13.70 0.75
C ILE A 129 -8.93 12.65 1.85
N LEU A 130 -7.95 11.81 2.16
CA LEU A 130 -8.07 10.81 3.23
C LEU A 130 -8.37 11.46 4.58
N GLU A 131 -7.61 12.50 4.95
CA GLU A 131 -7.81 13.24 6.18
C GLU A 131 -9.20 13.90 6.26
N HIS A 132 -9.59 14.65 5.23
CA HIS A 132 -10.76 15.52 5.32
C HIS A 132 -12.08 14.86 4.88
N GLN A 133 -12.04 13.97 3.90
CA GLN A 133 -13.25 13.31 3.36
C GLN A 133 -13.48 11.94 3.98
N TYR A 134 -12.41 11.24 4.33
CA TYR A 134 -12.48 9.90 4.93
C TYR A 134 -12.09 9.87 6.40
N HIS A 135 -11.90 11.03 7.02
CA HIS A 135 -11.67 11.19 8.45
C HIS A 135 -10.53 10.31 9.00
N VAL A 136 -9.50 10.06 8.19
CA VAL A 136 -8.27 9.39 8.65
C VAL A 136 -7.59 10.30 9.66
N ASP A 137 -7.27 9.77 10.83
CA ASP A 137 -6.68 10.59 11.89
C ASP A 137 -5.25 11.05 11.52
N THR A 138 -4.79 12.10 12.20
CA THR A 138 -3.48 12.72 11.95
C THR A 138 -2.31 11.74 12.10
N LEU A 139 -2.38 10.80 13.04
CA LEU A 139 -1.30 9.82 13.26
C LEU A 139 -1.28 8.78 12.13
N ASP A 140 -2.45 8.30 11.71
CA ASP A 140 -2.59 7.38 10.59
C ASP A 140 -2.22 8.07 9.26
N CYS A 141 -2.49 9.37 9.09
CA CYS A 141 -1.97 10.16 7.97
C CYS A 141 -0.43 10.17 7.97
N ALA A 142 0.21 10.40 9.11
CA ALA A 142 1.67 10.34 9.21
C ALA A 142 2.22 8.93 8.87
N LYS A 143 1.58 7.86 9.34
CA LYS A 143 1.94 6.48 9.01
C LYS A 143 1.82 6.18 7.52
N ILE A 144 0.75 6.65 6.89
CA ILE A 144 0.55 6.54 5.44
C ILE A 144 1.64 7.30 4.69
N CYS A 145 1.99 8.51 5.11
CA CYS A 145 3.11 9.25 4.50
C CYS A 145 4.44 8.50 4.64
N LEU A 146 4.74 7.92 5.81
CA LEU A 146 5.95 7.10 5.98
C LEU A 146 5.91 5.84 5.10
N LEU A 147 4.75 5.22 4.94
CA LEU A 147 4.54 4.06 4.08
C LEU A 147 4.80 4.36 2.59
N GLU A 148 4.54 5.59 2.15
CA GLU A 148 4.76 6.03 0.78
C GLU A 148 6.12 6.70 0.53
N ASP A 149 7.02 6.68 1.52
CA ASP A 149 8.32 7.36 1.50
C ASP A 149 8.23 8.90 1.46
N GLU A 150 7.12 9.47 1.97
CA GLU A 150 6.80 10.90 1.95
C GLU A 150 7.11 11.55 3.31
N TYR A 151 8.39 11.47 3.72
CA TYR A 151 8.83 11.74 5.09
C TYR A 151 8.60 13.18 5.56
N HIS A 152 8.68 14.16 4.64
CA HIS A 152 8.42 15.55 5.01
C HIS A 152 6.93 15.77 5.33
N LEU A 153 6.02 15.15 4.57
CA LEU A 153 4.59 15.17 4.87
C LEU A 153 4.30 14.44 6.19
N ALA A 154 4.96 13.29 6.42
CA ALA A 154 4.85 12.59 7.70
C ALA A 154 5.24 13.47 8.89
N TYR A 155 6.37 14.19 8.78
CA TYR A 155 6.81 15.15 9.79
C TYR A 155 5.78 16.28 10.01
N GLN A 156 5.20 16.82 8.94
CA GLN A 156 4.17 17.87 9.04
C GLN A 156 2.93 17.40 9.80
N TYR A 157 2.47 16.17 9.56
CA TYR A 157 1.36 15.58 10.31
C TYR A 157 1.72 15.35 11.78
N LEU A 158 2.92 14.81 12.05
CA LEU A 158 3.37 14.58 13.44
C LEU A 158 3.48 15.89 14.24
N LEU A 159 3.88 17.00 13.63
CA LEU A 159 3.94 18.31 14.30
C LEU A 159 2.59 18.81 14.83
N GLN A 160 1.49 18.37 14.22
CA GLN A 160 0.13 18.77 14.61
C GLN A 160 -0.31 18.06 15.89
N LEU A 161 0.26 16.89 16.19
CA LEU A 161 0.02 16.18 17.45
C LEU A 161 0.59 16.96 18.64
N ASP A 162 0.03 16.72 19.82
CA ASP A 162 0.62 17.23 21.06
C ASP A 162 1.86 16.43 21.48
N ASP A 163 1.82 15.14 21.23
CA ASP A 163 2.91 14.21 21.43
C ASP A 163 2.68 12.96 20.58
N CYS A 164 3.73 12.24 20.21
CA CYS A 164 3.64 10.95 19.55
C CYS A 164 4.26 9.87 20.45
N GLN A 165 3.47 8.86 20.80
CA GLN A 165 3.88 7.74 21.64
C GLN A 165 4.23 6.48 20.83
N ASP A 166 4.08 6.54 19.51
CA ASP A 166 4.38 5.42 18.61
C ASP A 166 5.88 5.42 18.28
N GLU A 167 6.67 4.69 19.07
CA GLU A 167 8.13 4.60 18.89
C GLU A 167 8.52 4.11 17.50
N VAL A 168 7.72 3.24 16.87
CA VAL A 168 8.00 2.71 15.54
C VAL A 168 7.93 3.81 14.49
N VAL A 169 6.92 4.69 14.59
CA VAL A 169 6.76 5.84 13.70
C VAL A 169 7.93 6.82 13.85
N LEU A 170 8.34 7.07 15.10
CA LEU A 170 9.46 7.94 15.43
C LEU A 170 10.79 7.40 14.92
N ASP A 171 11.04 6.10 15.12
CA ASP A 171 12.24 5.40 14.64
C ASP A 171 12.33 5.41 13.11
N LEU A 172 11.19 5.20 12.43
CA LEU A 172 11.12 5.32 10.97
C LEU A 172 11.46 6.73 10.52
N LEU A 173 10.83 7.77 11.08
CA LEU A 173 11.15 9.16 10.76
C LEU A 173 12.64 9.47 11.00
N CYS A 174 13.20 9.00 12.11
CA CYS A 174 14.62 9.18 12.44
C CYS A 174 15.55 8.50 11.42
N SER A 175 15.17 7.31 10.96
CA SER A 175 15.94 6.53 9.98
C SER A 175 16.05 7.25 8.62
N TYR A 176 15.03 8.03 8.26
CA TYR A 176 15.01 8.77 6.99
C TYR A 176 15.50 10.22 7.12
N SER A 177 15.19 10.90 8.23
CA SER A 177 15.57 12.29 8.48
C SER A 177 15.81 12.54 9.98
N MET A 178 17.07 12.37 10.41
CA MET A 178 17.50 12.75 11.75
C MET A 178 17.19 14.23 12.06
N ARG A 179 17.27 15.11 11.05
CA ARG A 179 16.97 16.55 11.22
C ARG A 179 15.50 16.79 11.60
N ASP A 180 14.57 16.18 10.86
CA ASP A 180 13.14 16.36 11.10
C ASP A 180 12.74 15.70 12.43
N TYR A 181 13.29 14.51 12.72
CA TYR A 181 13.12 13.85 14.02
C TYR A 181 13.57 14.74 15.20
N LEU A 182 14.79 15.26 15.17
CA LEU A 182 15.29 16.12 16.26
C LEU A 182 14.47 17.41 16.40
N SER A 183 13.98 17.95 15.29
CA SER A 183 13.11 19.13 15.30
C SER A 183 11.75 18.82 15.93
N LEU A 184 11.16 17.66 15.61
CA LEU A 184 9.92 17.16 16.20
C LEU A 184 10.05 16.96 17.71
N MET A 185 11.11 16.29 18.16
CA MET A 185 11.33 16.05 19.60
C MET A 185 11.51 17.36 20.38
N ARG A 186 12.19 18.35 19.79
CA ARG A 186 12.29 19.71 20.39
C ARG A 186 10.92 20.38 20.49
N HIS A 187 10.08 20.24 19.48
CA HIS A 187 8.72 20.79 19.46
C HIS A 187 7.86 20.19 20.58
N TYR A 188 7.82 18.87 20.71
CA TYR A 188 7.07 18.20 21.78
C TYR A 188 7.59 18.57 23.17
N ASN A 189 8.92 18.62 23.36
CA ASN A 189 9.50 19.02 24.64
C ASN A 189 9.17 20.47 25.02
N ARG A 190 9.14 21.38 24.04
CA ARG A 190 8.72 22.77 24.26
C ARG A 190 7.25 22.85 24.66
N LYS A 191 6.34 22.18 23.94
CA LYS A 191 4.90 22.13 24.28
C LYS A 191 4.68 21.64 25.72
N LYS A 192 5.32 20.54 26.12
CA LYS A 192 5.25 19.98 27.49
C LYS A 192 5.73 20.99 28.54
N SER A 193 6.84 21.67 28.25
CA SER A 193 7.39 22.69 29.16
C SER A 193 6.44 23.88 29.35
N TYR A 194 5.80 24.36 28.28
CA TYR A 194 4.82 25.45 28.37
C TYR A 194 3.55 25.05 29.14
N GLN A 195 3.06 23.82 28.96
CA GLN A 195 1.89 23.32 29.70
C GLN A 195 2.15 23.25 31.22
N LEU A 196 3.37 22.86 31.63
CA LEU A 196 3.78 22.85 33.04
C LEU A 196 3.84 24.26 33.64
N VAL A 197 4.27 25.26 32.87
CA VAL A 197 4.33 26.66 33.34
C VAL A 197 2.94 27.30 33.45
N MET A 198 1.99 26.90 32.61
CA MET A 198 0.61 27.45 32.63
C MET A 198 -0.33 26.76 33.63
N SER A 199 0.09 25.64 34.23
CA SER A 199 -0.68 24.90 35.25
C SER A 199 -0.26 25.23 36.69
N HIS A 200 0.62 26.23 36.86
CA HIS A 200 1.03 26.85 38.12
C HIS A 200 0.50 28.28 38.20
#